data_AF-A0A380GWD2-F1
#
_entry.id   AF-A0A380GWD2-F1
#
_cell.length_a   1.000
_cell.length_b   1.000
_cell.length_c   1.000
_cell.angle_alpha   90.00
_cell.angle_beta   90.00
_cell.angle_gamma   90.00
#
_symmetry.space_group_name_H-M   'P 1'
#
loop_
_entity.id
_entity.type
_entity.pdbx_description
1 polymer ?
#
loop_
_entity_poly.entity_id
_entity_poly.type
_entity_poly.pdbx_seq_one_letter_code
_entity_poly.pdbx_strand_id
1 'polypeptide(L)'
;MIVLQRLLRDKGAVIALTIILVYVVLGLFTPTVTFYNPNHVDTANNFSGMSWAHWLGTDHLGRDVLIRMIYAIRPSLLYVFIALIISVLIGSALGFISGYLLGYIDTFIMRLCDIMLAFPSYVITLALITLFGMGLENIILAFILTRWAWFCRVIRTRVMQYIEADHVKFAKTIGMSNSAIIQKHILPLTLADIAIFASSSMCSMILQMSGFSFLGLGVKPPTAEWGMMLNKARKVMFTHPEMMMNYRYRDCDYCHGVQFPFRCLTSCNRSTNDYQRKMVCNEERCKIMKTLLKVEQLTITDSWTNTNLVENINFTVSHGETLGIIGESGRGNQ
;
A
#
# COMPACT_ATOMS: atom_id res chain seq x y z
N MET A 1 -29.42 -13.34 14.15
CA MET A 1 -30.01 -12.02 14.52
C MET A 1 -29.29 -11.33 15.67
N ILE A 2 -29.00 -12.00 16.79
CA ILE A 2 -28.36 -11.37 17.97
C ILE A 2 -26.98 -10.75 17.65
N VAL A 3 -26.16 -11.43 16.84
CA VAL A 3 -24.83 -10.94 16.44
C VAL A 3 -24.93 -9.63 15.64
N LEU A 4 -25.86 -9.56 14.67
CA LEU A 4 -26.05 -8.38 13.82
C LEU A 4 -26.55 -7.18 14.65
N GLN A 5 -27.47 -7.41 15.58
CA GLN A 5 -27.96 -6.36 16.49
C GLN A 5 -26.87 -5.83 17.41
N ARG A 6 -25.97 -6.69 17.90
CA ARG A 6 -24.81 -6.27 18.70
C ARG A 6 -23.82 -5.47 17.85
N LEU A 7 -23.59 -5.88 16.61
CA LEU A 7 -22.67 -5.20 15.69
C LEU A 7 -23.15 -3.79 15.33
N LEU A 8 -24.45 -3.61 15.07
CA LEU A 8 -25.05 -2.32 14.75
C LEU A 8 -25.12 -1.34 15.93
N ARG A 9 -24.96 -1.83 17.16
CA ARG A 9 -24.95 -1.00 18.38
C ARG A 9 -23.59 -0.37 18.65
N ASP A 10 -22.52 -0.96 18.12
CA ASP A 10 -21.16 -0.42 18.23
C ASP A 10 -20.90 0.59 17.10
N LYS A 11 -20.73 1.86 17.48
CA LYS A 11 -20.48 2.95 16.52
C LYS A 11 -19.22 2.72 15.68
N GLY A 12 -18.17 2.15 16.28
CA GLY A 12 -16.91 1.87 15.57
C GLY A 12 -17.10 0.76 14.54
N ALA A 13 -17.80 -0.31 14.92
CA ALA A 13 -18.11 -1.41 14.01
C ALA A 13 -18.99 -0.95 12.83
N VAL A 14 -19.98 -0.09 13.08
CA VAL A 14 -20.82 0.48 12.02
C VAL A 14 -20.00 1.31 11.04
N ILE A 15 -19.14 2.21 11.51
CA ILE A 15 -18.29 3.04 10.64
C ILE A 15 -17.40 2.15 9.76
N ALA A 16 -16.72 1.17 10.36
CA ALA A 16 -15.85 0.25 9.62
C ALA A 16 -16.64 -0.55 8.56
N LEU A 17 -17.82 -1.07 8.93
CA LEU A 17 -18.69 -1.82 8.03
C LEU A 17 -19.20 -0.95 6.88
N THR A 18 -19.58 0.30 7.15
CA THR A 18 -20.00 1.26 6.12
C THR A 18 -18.87 1.52 5.13
N ILE A 19 -17.64 1.74 5.59
CA ILE A 19 -16.49 1.96 4.70
C ILE A 19 -16.26 0.74 3.80
N ILE A 20 -16.22 -0.47 4.39
CA ILE A 20 -16.04 -1.71 3.62
C ILE A 20 -17.16 -1.88 2.60
N LEU A 21 -18.41 -1.65 3.01
CA LEU A 21 -19.57 -1.76 2.13
C LEU A 21 -19.47 -0.79 0.95
N VAL A 22 -19.07 0.46 1.19
CA VAL A 22 -18.86 1.45 0.12
C VAL A 22 -17.82 0.96 -0.88
N TYR A 23 -16.66 0.48 -0.44
CA TYR A 23 -15.64 -0.06 -1.35
C TYR A 23 -16.15 -1.27 -2.14
N VAL A 24 -16.84 -2.21 -1.47
CA VAL A 24 -17.39 -3.40 -2.15
C VAL A 24 -18.44 -3.00 -3.19
N VAL A 25 -19.34 -2.07 -2.86
CA VAL A 25 -20.36 -1.56 -3.79
C VAL A 25 -19.69 -0.85 -4.97
N LEU A 26 -18.74 0.05 -4.73
CA LEU A 26 -18.01 0.74 -5.79
C LEU A 26 -17.24 -0.23 -6.71
N GLY A 27 -16.65 -1.29 -6.14
CA GLY A 27 -15.94 -2.32 -6.89
C GLY A 27 -16.84 -3.28 -7.67
N LEU A 28 -18.02 -3.63 -7.14
CA LEU A 28 -18.95 -4.51 -7.84
C LEU A 28 -19.69 -3.75 -8.95
N PHE A 29 -20.23 -2.58 -8.64
CA PHE A 29 -21.03 -1.77 -9.54
C PHE A 29 -20.20 -0.85 -10.45
N THR A 30 -18.87 -0.96 -10.48
CA THR A 30 -18.03 -0.07 -11.29
C THR A 30 -18.47 0.04 -12.75
N PRO A 31 -18.72 -1.06 -13.50
CA PRO A 31 -19.14 -0.99 -14.90
C PRO A 31 -20.50 -0.34 -15.11
N THR A 32 -21.34 -0.27 -14.06
CA THR A 32 -22.66 0.36 -14.13
C THR A 32 -22.67 1.76 -13.54
N VAL A 33 -21.70 2.09 -12.68
CA VAL A 33 -21.57 3.40 -12.00
C VAL A 33 -20.81 4.39 -12.87
N THR A 34 -19.85 3.93 -13.68
CA THR A 34 -19.07 4.81 -14.56
C THR A 34 -19.26 4.43 -16.03
N PHE A 35 -19.82 5.36 -16.81
CA PHE A 35 -19.92 5.23 -18.27
C PHE A 35 -18.58 5.44 -18.99
N TYR A 36 -17.53 5.83 -18.25
CA TYR A 36 -16.19 6.09 -18.78
C TYR A 36 -15.34 4.82 -18.82
N ASN A 37 -14.76 4.54 -19.98
CA ASN A 37 -13.83 3.41 -20.15
C ASN A 37 -12.50 3.71 -19.40
N PRO A 38 -12.09 2.90 -18.41
CA PRO A 38 -10.87 3.12 -17.62
C PRO A 38 -9.58 3.06 -18.44
N ASN A 39 -9.65 2.49 -19.65
CA ASN A 39 -8.53 2.33 -20.56
C ASN A 39 -8.57 3.31 -21.73
N HIS A 40 -9.51 4.27 -21.74
CA HIS A 40 -9.58 5.30 -22.78
C HIS A 40 -8.34 6.19 -22.71
N VAL A 41 -7.51 6.12 -23.76
CA VAL A 41 -6.27 6.88 -23.89
C VAL A 41 -6.58 8.21 -24.57
N ASP A 42 -6.17 9.32 -23.95
CA ASP A 42 -6.29 10.67 -24.50
C ASP A 42 -4.96 11.41 -24.37
N THR A 43 -4.08 11.20 -25.35
CA THR A 43 -2.73 11.75 -25.30
C THR A 43 -2.66 13.27 -25.32
N ALA A 44 -3.75 13.96 -25.70
CA ALA A 44 -3.83 15.42 -25.63
C ALA A 44 -3.87 15.92 -24.18
N ASN A 45 -4.41 15.11 -23.26
CA ASN A 45 -4.56 15.43 -21.85
C ASN A 45 -3.57 14.64 -20.98
N ASN A 46 -2.34 14.40 -21.44
CA ASN A 46 -1.31 13.72 -20.63
C ASN A 46 -0.94 14.55 -19.40
N PHE A 47 -0.90 13.92 -18.22
CA PHE A 47 -0.56 14.59 -16.96
C PHE A 47 -1.39 15.85 -16.68
N SER A 48 -2.67 15.84 -17.09
CA SER A 48 -3.58 16.94 -16.76
C SER A 48 -3.90 16.92 -15.27
N GLY A 49 -3.87 18.10 -14.65
CA GLY A 49 -4.23 18.26 -13.24
C GLY A 49 -5.72 18.05 -12.98
N MET A 50 -6.13 18.20 -11.73
CA MET A 50 -7.54 18.09 -11.33
C MET A 50 -8.42 19.08 -12.10
N SER A 51 -9.43 18.57 -12.79
CA SER A 51 -10.42 19.36 -13.52
C SER A 51 -11.81 18.77 -13.34
N TRP A 52 -12.84 19.49 -13.76
CA TRP A 52 -14.21 18.96 -13.77
C TRP A 52 -14.38 17.75 -14.70
N ALA A 53 -13.56 17.66 -15.74
CA ALA A 53 -13.50 16.50 -16.64
C ALA A 53 -12.73 15.33 -16.00
N HIS A 54 -11.66 15.62 -15.24
CA HIS A 54 -10.80 14.64 -14.59
C HIS A 54 -10.57 14.99 -13.12
N TRP A 55 -11.42 14.45 -12.24
CA TRP A 55 -11.46 14.88 -10.83
C TRP A 55 -10.15 14.67 -10.08
N LEU A 56 -9.41 13.61 -10.42
CA LEU A 56 -8.08 13.32 -9.87
C LEU A 56 -6.96 13.51 -10.91
N GLY A 57 -7.26 14.18 -12.03
CA GLY A 57 -6.34 14.32 -13.16
C GLY A 57 -6.19 13.05 -13.98
N THR A 58 -5.21 13.06 -14.88
CA THR A 58 -4.94 11.99 -15.84
C THR A 58 -3.52 11.47 -15.74
N ASP A 59 -3.32 10.20 -16.10
CA ASP A 59 -1.99 9.60 -16.12
C ASP A 59 -1.17 9.97 -17.37
N HIS A 60 0.03 9.39 -17.50
CA HIS A 60 0.93 9.54 -18.67
C HIS A 60 0.33 9.17 -20.04
N LEU A 61 -0.81 8.47 -20.08
CA LEU A 61 -1.55 8.15 -21.31
C LEU A 61 -2.87 8.94 -21.39
N GLY A 62 -3.04 9.96 -20.54
CA GLY A 62 -4.26 10.76 -20.48
C GLY A 62 -5.47 10.00 -19.92
N ARG A 63 -5.26 8.86 -19.24
CA ARG A 63 -6.37 8.10 -18.67
C ARG A 63 -6.76 8.67 -17.31
N ASP A 64 -8.05 8.77 -17.05
CA ASP A 64 -8.59 9.29 -15.79
C ASP A 64 -8.14 8.46 -14.58
N VAL A 65 -7.43 9.10 -13.63
CA VAL A 65 -6.87 8.43 -12.46
C VAL A 65 -7.97 7.96 -11.50
N LEU A 66 -9.04 8.74 -11.32
CA LEU A 66 -10.14 8.41 -10.41
C LEU A 66 -10.88 7.16 -10.91
N ILE A 67 -11.24 7.15 -12.20
CA ILE A 67 -11.93 6.00 -12.79
C ILE A 67 -11.05 4.75 -12.65
N ARG A 68 -9.75 4.86 -12.95
CA ARG A 68 -8.81 3.73 -12.79
C ARG A 68 -8.67 3.29 -11.33
N MET A 69 -8.68 4.21 -10.36
CA MET A 69 -8.65 3.87 -8.93
C MET A 69 -9.88 3.07 -8.49
N ILE A 70 -11.07 3.45 -8.98
CA ILE A 70 -12.31 2.73 -8.65
C ILE A 70 -12.30 1.34 -9.32
N TYR A 71 -11.89 1.24 -10.59
CA TYR A 71 -11.76 -0.06 -11.27
C TYR A 71 -10.71 -0.97 -10.62
N ALA A 72 -9.66 -0.40 -10.04
CA ALA A 72 -8.62 -1.14 -9.32
C ALA A 72 -9.11 -1.77 -8.00
N ILE A 73 -10.28 -1.39 -7.47
CA ILE A 73 -10.89 -2.03 -6.29
C ILE A 73 -11.06 -3.54 -6.50
N ARG A 74 -11.45 -3.98 -7.70
CA ARG A 74 -11.68 -5.41 -7.99
C ARG A 74 -10.41 -6.24 -7.81
N PRO A 75 -9.30 -5.97 -8.54
CA PRO A 75 -8.08 -6.74 -8.39
C PRO A 75 -7.36 -6.52 -7.06
N SER A 76 -7.42 -5.32 -6.47
CA SER A 76 -6.70 -5.02 -5.23
C SER A 76 -7.44 -5.47 -3.97
N LEU A 77 -8.78 -5.50 -3.97
CA LEU A 77 -9.58 -5.91 -2.80
C LEU A 77 -10.39 -7.18 -3.05
N LEU A 78 -11.30 -7.20 -4.03
CA LEU A 78 -12.28 -8.29 -4.16
C LEU A 78 -11.61 -9.64 -4.45
N TYR A 79 -10.61 -9.66 -5.34
CA TYR A 79 -9.94 -10.90 -5.70
C TYR A 79 -9.03 -11.44 -4.58
N VAL A 80 -8.37 -10.54 -3.85
CA VAL A 80 -7.61 -10.90 -2.64
C VAL A 80 -8.56 -11.45 -1.57
N PHE A 81 -9.76 -10.89 -1.45
CA PHE A 81 -10.79 -11.36 -0.52
C PHE A 81 -11.28 -12.77 -0.86
N ILE A 82 -11.49 -13.07 -2.15
CA ILE A 82 -11.82 -14.42 -2.61
C ILE A 82 -10.69 -15.41 -2.27
N ALA A 83 -9.44 -15.05 -2.55
CA ALA A 83 -8.28 -15.86 -2.22
C ALA A 83 -8.23 -16.18 -0.71
N LEU A 84 -8.46 -15.16 0.12
CA LEU A 84 -8.52 -15.29 1.57
C LEU A 84 -9.63 -16.25 2.01
N ILE A 85 -10.86 -16.10 1.50
CA ILE A 85 -11.97 -17.00 1.85
C ILE A 85 -11.61 -18.44 1.53
N ILE A 86 -11.06 -18.70 0.35
CA ILE A 86 -10.67 -20.06 -0.04
C ILE A 86 -9.59 -20.61 0.90
N SER A 87 -8.54 -19.83 1.20
CA SER A 87 -7.50 -20.23 2.16
C SER A 87 -8.05 -20.48 3.56
N VAL A 88 -8.98 -19.65 4.03
CA VAL A 88 -9.64 -19.81 5.32
C VAL A 88 -10.51 -21.05 5.33
N LEU A 89 -11.27 -21.34 4.26
CA LEU A 89 -12.10 -22.54 4.17
C LEU A 89 -11.25 -23.81 4.19
N ILE A 90 -10.20 -23.87 3.37
CA ILE A 90 -9.28 -25.03 3.35
C ILE A 90 -8.58 -25.17 4.69
N GLY A 91 -7.99 -24.08 5.20
CA GLY A 91 -7.27 -24.07 6.46
C GLY A 91 -8.16 -24.42 7.64
N SER A 92 -9.37 -23.85 7.72
CA SER A 92 -10.33 -24.17 8.78
C SER A 92 -10.76 -25.62 8.74
N ALA A 93 -11.18 -26.13 7.58
CA ALA A 93 -11.58 -27.54 7.44
C ALA A 93 -10.48 -28.48 7.93
N LEU A 94 -9.24 -28.30 7.46
CA LEU A 94 -8.10 -29.12 7.89
C LEU A 94 -7.76 -28.90 9.37
N GLY A 95 -7.82 -27.66 9.87
CA GLY A 95 -7.51 -27.31 11.25
C GLY A 95 -8.51 -27.89 12.25
N PHE A 96 -9.81 -27.94 11.91
CA PHE A 96 -10.82 -28.62 12.71
C PHE A 96 -10.59 -30.13 12.75
N ILE A 97 -10.31 -30.74 11.59
CA ILE A 97 -10.04 -32.18 11.49
C ILE A 97 -8.83 -32.56 12.35
N SER A 98 -7.71 -31.83 12.19
CA SER A 98 -6.47 -32.07 12.92
C SER A 98 -6.59 -31.73 14.42
N GLY A 99 -7.30 -30.65 14.77
CA GLY A 99 -7.47 -30.23 16.16
C GLY A 99 -8.42 -31.11 16.97
N TYR A 100 -9.37 -31.77 16.32
CA TYR A 100 -10.36 -32.62 16.99
C TYR A 100 -9.96 -34.10 17.05
N LEU A 101 -9.44 -34.67 15.95
CA LEU A 101 -9.19 -36.12 15.84
C LEU A 101 -7.82 -36.59 16.35
N LEU A 102 -7.01 -35.69 16.96
CA LEU A 102 -5.71 -35.92 17.62
C LEU A 102 -5.10 -37.32 17.38
N GLY A 103 -4.11 -37.43 16.48
CA GLY A 103 -3.52 -38.73 16.11
C GLY A 103 -2.64 -38.69 14.85
N TYR A 104 -2.62 -39.78 14.09
CA TYR A 104 -1.81 -39.87 12.86
C TYR A 104 -2.25 -38.85 11.78
N ILE A 105 -3.56 -38.60 11.65
CA ILE A 105 -4.09 -37.60 10.71
C ILE A 105 -3.60 -36.19 11.08
N ASP A 106 -3.66 -35.85 12.38
CA ASP A 106 -3.12 -34.59 12.88
C ASP A 106 -1.63 -34.45 12.55
N THR A 107 -0.86 -35.50 12.82
CA THR A 107 0.58 -35.52 12.53
C THR A 107 0.85 -35.29 11.05
N PHE A 108 0.14 -35.96 10.15
CA PHE A 108 0.31 -35.80 8.70
C PHE A 108 -0.03 -34.39 8.22
N ILE A 109 -1.19 -33.84 8.63
CA ILE A 109 -1.61 -32.49 8.25
C ILE A 109 -0.61 -31.44 8.79
N MET A 110 -0.16 -31.60 10.03
CA MET A 110 0.83 -30.69 10.62
C MET A 110 2.19 -30.78 9.94
N ARG A 111 2.62 -31.97 9.46
CA ARG A 111 3.84 -32.08 8.65
C ARG A 111 3.73 -31.33 7.33
N LEU A 112 2.60 -31.40 6.64
CA LEU A 112 2.37 -30.59 5.44
C LEU A 112 2.39 -29.09 5.75
N CYS A 113 1.77 -28.68 6.87
CA CYS A 113 1.80 -27.29 7.31
C CYS A 113 3.23 -26.84 7.64
N ASP A 114 4.02 -27.66 8.34
CA ASP A 114 5.40 -27.35 8.70
C ASP A 114 6.29 -27.20 7.47
N ILE A 115 6.10 -28.02 6.42
CA ILE A 115 6.82 -27.86 5.15
C ILE A 115 6.49 -26.50 4.50
N MET A 116 5.22 -26.10 4.49
CA MET A 116 4.80 -24.82 3.92
C MET A 116 5.25 -23.62 4.76
N LEU A 117 5.28 -23.76 6.09
CA LEU A 117 5.65 -22.70 7.03
C LEU A 117 7.16 -22.61 7.30
N ALA A 118 7.94 -23.60 6.85
CA ALA A 118 9.40 -23.62 7.00
C ALA A 118 10.08 -22.44 6.31
N PHE A 119 9.50 -21.96 5.21
CA PHE A 119 10.03 -20.81 4.48
C PHE A 119 9.18 -19.56 4.72
N PRO A 120 9.78 -18.36 4.66
CA PRO A 120 9.03 -17.11 4.72
C PRO A 120 7.95 -17.06 3.62
N SER A 121 6.70 -16.79 4.01
CA SER A 121 5.55 -16.83 3.08
C SER A 121 5.71 -15.94 1.84
N TYR A 122 6.40 -14.79 1.96
CA TYR A 122 6.70 -13.92 0.83
C TYR A 122 7.59 -14.59 -0.21
N VAL A 123 8.61 -15.35 0.24
CA VAL A 123 9.58 -16.00 -0.64
C VAL A 123 8.92 -17.12 -1.44
N ILE A 124 8.13 -17.99 -0.77
CA ILE A 124 7.39 -19.05 -1.49
C ILE A 124 6.41 -18.42 -2.49
N THR A 125 5.69 -17.38 -2.07
CA THR A 125 4.71 -16.73 -2.96
C THR A 125 5.38 -16.18 -4.21
N LEU A 126 6.53 -15.50 -4.07
CA LEU A 126 7.30 -15.02 -5.22
C LEU A 126 7.80 -16.17 -6.10
N ALA A 127 8.33 -17.24 -5.51
CA ALA A 127 8.78 -18.42 -6.26
C ALA A 127 7.63 -19.04 -7.08
N LEU A 128 6.43 -19.17 -6.48
CA LEU A 128 5.25 -19.67 -7.18
C LEU A 128 4.80 -18.75 -8.31
N ILE A 129 4.81 -17.43 -8.09
CA ILE A 129 4.49 -16.45 -9.15
C ILE A 129 5.49 -16.57 -10.30
N THR A 130 6.78 -16.73 -10.02
CA THR A 130 7.78 -16.90 -11.08
C THR A 130 7.60 -18.21 -11.84
N LEU A 131 7.15 -19.27 -11.16
CA LEU A 131 6.96 -20.59 -11.75
C LEU A 131 5.68 -20.67 -12.59
N PHE A 132 4.57 -20.11 -12.12
CA PHE A 132 3.30 -20.06 -12.86
C PHE A 132 3.26 -18.95 -13.92
N GLY A 133 4.15 -17.96 -13.79
CA GLY A 133 4.22 -16.78 -14.65
C GLY A 133 3.54 -15.56 -14.06
N MET A 134 3.85 -14.37 -14.60
CA MET A 134 3.25 -13.11 -14.14
C MET A 134 1.78 -13.00 -14.52
N GLY A 135 0.94 -12.63 -13.56
CA GLY A 135 -0.49 -12.43 -13.76
C GLY A 135 -1.26 -12.42 -12.44
N LEU A 136 -2.44 -11.79 -12.47
CA LEU A 136 -3.31 -11.70 -11.30
C LEU A 136 -3.78 -13.08 -10.80
N GLU A 137 -4.16 -13.95 -11.73
CA GLU A 137 -4.65 -15.30 -11.43
C GLU A 137 -3.58 -16.13 -10.71
N ASN A 138 -2.33 -16.03 -11.18
CA ASN A 138 -1.21 -16.76 -10.61
C ASN A 138 -0.86 -16.28 -9.21
N ILE A 139 -1.01 -14.99 -8.92
CA ILE A 139 -0.81 -14.48 -7.55
C ILE A 139 -1.91 -14.99 -6.62
N ILE A 140 -3.16 -15.01 -7.07
CA ILE A 140 -4.29 -15.54 -6.30
C ILE A 140 -4.07 -17.02 -5.98
N LEU A 141 -3.66 -17.82 -6.97
CA LEU A 141 -3.31 -19.22 -6.77
C LEU A 141 -2.15 -19.38 -5.78
N ALA A 142 -1.08 -18.57 -5.91
CA ALA A 142 0.05 -18.60 -5.00
C ALA A 142 -0.36 -18.25 -3.56
N PHE A 143 -1.25 -17.27 -3.37
CA PHE A 143 -1.82 -16.97 -2.05
C PHE A 143 -2.64 -18.13 -1.49
N ILE A 144 -3.51 -18.75 -2.30
CA ILE A 144 -4.32 -19.87 -1.86
C ILE A 144 -3.44 -21.01 -1.36
N LEU A 145 -2.40 -21.37 -2.14
CA LEU A 145 -1.47 -22.46 -1.86
C LEU A 145 -0.54 -22.22 -0.67
N THR A 146 -0.28 -20.95 -0.31
CA THR A 146 0.64 -20.62 0.78
C THR A 146 -0.08 -20.31 2.10
N ARG A 147 -1.26 -19.67 2.04
CA ARG A 147 -1.94 -19.14 3.23
C ARG A 147 -2.74 -20.18 4.00
N TRP A 148 -3.21 -21.25 3.34
CA TRP A 148 -4.04 -22.27 4.00
C TRP A 148 -3.34 -22.95 5.19
N ALA A 149 -2.03 -23.17 5.12
CA ALA A 149 -1.25 -23.85 6.16
C ALA A 149 -1.21 -23.05 7.47
N TRP A 150 -1.08 -21.72 7.37
CA TRP A 150 -1.12 -20.84 8.54
C TRP A 150 -2.50 -20.86 9.21
N PHE A 151 -3.57 -20.75 8.42
CA PHE A 151 -4.94 -20.86 8.95
C PHE A 151 -5.21 -22.22 9.58
N CYS A 152 -4.74 -23.31 8.96
CA CYS A 152 -4.85 -24.65 9.52
C CYS A 152 -4.22 -24.74 10.91
N ARG A 153 -2.98 -24.29 11.06
CA ARG A 153 -2.26 -24.34 12.34
C ARG A 153 -2.95 -23.50 13.41
N VAL A 154 -3.33 -22.27 13.08
CA VAL A 154 -3.94 -21.35 14.06
C VAL A 154 -5.31 -21.86 14.51
N ILE A 155 -6.14 -22.34 13.58
CA ILE A 155 -7.48 -22.85 13.89
C ILE A 155 -7.38 -24.15 14.69
N ARG A 156 -6.45 -25.04 14.34
CA ARG A 156 -6.14 -26.24 15.12
C ARG A 156 -5.84 -25.89 16.58
N THR A 157 -4.96 -24.91 16.81
CA THR A 157 -4.60 -24.46 18.17
C THR A 157 -5.82 -23.95 18.93
N ARG A 158 -6.70 -23.16 18.28
CA ARG A 158 -7.95 -22.69 18.90
C ARG A 158 -8.91 -23.83 19.24
N VAL A 159 -9.08 -24.77 18.32
CA VAL A 159 -9.93 -25.96 18.53
C VAL A 159 -9.45 -26.76 19.73
N MET A 160 -8.14 -27.03 19.83
CA MET A 160 -7.58 -27.72 21.00
C MET A 160 -7.83 -26.96 22.31
N GLN A 161 -7.61 -25.64 22.31
CA GLN A 161 -7.89 -24.79 23.48
C GLN A 161 -9.36 -24.91 23.93
N TYR A 162 -10.30 -24.89 22.99
CA TYR A 162 -11.72 -25.00 23.33
C TYR A 162 -12.14 -26.40 23.77
N ILE A 163 -11.53 -27.46 23.24
CA ILE A 163 -11.79 -28.83 23.68
C ILE A 163 -11.41 -29.02 25.16
N GLU A 164 -10.35 -28.35 25.62
CA GLU A 164 -9.88 -28.42 27.00
C GLU A 164 -10.64 -27.50 27.97
N ALA A 165 -11.54 -26.64 27.47
CA ALA A 165 -12.29 -25.71 28.30
C ALA A 165 -13.33 -26.40 29.18
N ASP A 166 -13.53 -25.88 30.39
CA ASP A 166 -14.39 -26.50 31.41
C ASP A 166 -15.84 -26.69 30.97
N HIS A 167 -16.39 -25.75 30.20
CA HIS A 167 -17.75 -25.86 29.67
C HIS A 167 -17.90 -27.02 28.66
N VAL A 168 -16.85 -27.35 27.89
CA VAL A 168 -16.84 -28.50 26.98
C VAL A 168 -16.65 -29.80 27.76
N LYS A 169 -15.77 -29.82 28.78
CA LYS A 169 -15.60 -30.98 29.67
C LYS A 169 -16.92 -31.31 30.38
N PHE A 170 -17.60 -30.30 30.93
CA PHE A 170 -18.93 -30.46 31.52
C PHE A 170 -19.95 -31.03 30.52
N ALA A 171 -20.01 -30.48 29.30
CA ALA A 171 -20.89 -30.99 28.25
C ALA A 171 -20.62 -32.48 27.91
N LYS A 172 -19.36 -32.93 27.95
CA LYS A 172 -19.01 -34.35 27.79
C LYS A 172 -19.51 -35.20 28.96
N THR A 173 -19.38 -34.73 30.21
CA THR A 173 -19.81 -35.50 31.40
C THR A 173 -21.31 -35.74 31.45
N ILE A 174 -22.12 -34.83 30.90
CA ILE A 174 -23.58 -34.98 30.79
C ILE A 174 -24.01 -35.84 29.58
N GLY A 175 -23.06 -36.47 28.87
CA GLY A 175 -23.33 -37.40 27.77
C GLY A 175 -23.63 -36.74 26.43
N MET A 176 -23.27 -35.47 26.22
CA MET A 176 -23.48 -34.82 24.93
C MET A 176 -22.62 -35.46 23.85
N SER A 177 -23.21 -35.72 22.68
CA SER A 177 -22.48 -36.30 21.55
C SER A 177 -21.39 -35.36 21.02
N ASN A 178 -20.29 -35.96 20.56
CA ASN A 178 -19.14 -35.27 19.98
C ASN A 178 -19.52 -34.27 18.87
N SER A 179 -20.44 -34.66 17.98
CA SER A 179 -20.93 -33.79 16.90
C SER A 179 -21.71 -32.58 17.44
N ALA A 180 -22.55 -32.79 18.45
CA ALA A 180 -23.29 -31.70 19.09
C ALA A 180 -22.35 -30.72 19.80
N ILE A 181 -21.28 -31.20 20.44
CA ILE A 181 -20.25 -30.36 21.05
C ILE A 181 -19.54 -29.50 20.00
N ILE A 182 -19.13 -30.08 18.88
CA ILE A 182 -18.48 -29.34 17.80
C ILE A 182 -19.40 -28.24 17.28
N GLN A 183 -20.63 -28.57 16.91
CA GLN A 183 -21.54 -27.63 16.26
C GLN A 183 -22.05 -26.53 17.20
N LYS A 184 -22.32 -26.84 18.48
CA LYS A 184 -22.93 -25.89 19.42
C LYS A 184 -21.92 -25.13 20.28
N HIS A 185 -20.74 -25.69 20.55
CA HIS A 185 -19.77 -25.09 21.45
C HIS A 185 -18.50 -24.67 20.71
N ILE A 186 -17.88 -25.55 19.92
CA ILE A 186 -16.54 -25.25 19.35
C ILE A 186 -16.64 -24.35 18.11
N LEU A 187 -17.48 -24.72 17.14
CA LEU A 187 -17.66 -24.02 15.87
C LEU A 187 -18.05 -22.53 16.04
N PRO A 188 -19.06 -22.16 16.86
CA PRO A 188 -19.42 -20.75 17.02
C PRO A 188 -18.33 -19.92 17.71
N LEU A 189 -17.54 -20.50 18.62
CA LEU A 189 -16.44 -19.80 19.30
C LEU A 189 -15.27 -19.57 18.35
N THR A 190 -14.86 -20.61 17.64
CA THR A 190 -13.79 -20.54 16.63
C THR A 190 -14.11 -19.64 15.44
N LEU A 191 -15.38 -19.48 15.05
CA LEU A 191 -15.76 -18.53 13.99
C LEU A 191 -15.39 -17.08 14.34
N ALA A 192 -15.45 -16.70 15.62
CA ALA A 192 -15.01 -15.38 16.07
C ALA A 192 -13.49 -15.22 15.91
N ASP A 193 -12.71 -16.24 16.30
CA ASP A 193 -11.26 -16.25 16.08
C ASP A 193 -10.89 -16.17 14.59
N ILE A 194 -11.59 -16.95 13.76
CA ILE A 194 -11.38 -16.97 12.31
C ILE A 194 -11.61 -15.57 11.73
N ALA A 195 -12.67 -14.88 12.14
CA ALA A 195 -12.95 -13.52 11.67
C ALA A 195 -11.83 -12.53 12.03
N ILE A 196 -11.30 -12.62 13.25
CA ILE A 196 -10.19 -11.78 13.71
C ILE A 196 -8.94 -12.05 12.87
N PHE A 197 -8.54 -13.32 12.73
CA PHE A 197 -7.34 -13.66 11.96
C PHE A 197 -7.49 -13.34 10.47
N ALA A 198 -8.67 -13.59 9.89
CA ALA A 198 -8.95 -13.27 8.50
C ALA A 198 -8.81 -11.76 8.23
N SER A 199 -9.28 -10.90 9.14
CA SER A 199 -9.14 -9.44 8.98
C SER A 199 -7.67 -8.99 8.91
N SER A 200 -6.82 -9.52 9.80
CA SER A 200 -5.38 -9.22 9.81
C SER A 200 -4.68 -9.79 8.58
N SER A 201 -5.05 -11.00 8.15
CA SER A 201 -4.50 -11.62 6.95
C SER A 201 -4.89 -10.86 5.68
N MET A 202 -6.12 -10.34 5.60
CA MET A 202 -6.58 -9.52 4.48
C MET A 202 -5.67 -8.32 4.25
N CYS A 203 -5.37 -7.56 5.32
CA CYS A 203 -4.47 -6.41 5.25
C CYS A 203 -3.08 -6.81 4.72
N SER A 204 -2.49 -7.86 5.29
CA SER A 204 -1.17 -8.35 4.85
C SER A 204 -1.17 -8.85 3.41
N MET A 205 -2.23 -9.52 2.95
CA MET A 205 -2.36 -10.02 1.58
C MET A 205 -2.54 -8.88 0.57
N ILE A 206 -3.30 -7.83 0.89
CA ILE A 206 -3.42 -6.63 0.04
C ILE A 206 -2.06 -5.94 -0.11
N LEU A 207 -1.34 -5.76 1.00
CA LEU A 207 0.00 -5.15 0.97
C LEU A 207 0.99 -5.98 0.16
N GLN A 208 0.94 -7.31 0.28
CA GLN A 208 1.74 -8.23 -0.53
C GLN A 208 1.43 -8.12 -2.01
N MET A 209 0.14 -8.19 -2.38
CA MET A 209 -0.30 -8.05 -3.77
C MET A 209 0.17 -6.73 -4.36
N SER A 210 -0.03 -5.64 -3.62
CA SER A 210 0.42 -4.30 -4.01
C SER A 210 1.94 -4.26 -4.16
N GLY A 211 2.70 -4.89 -3.26
CA GLY A 211 4.16 -4.99 -3.34
C GLY A 211 4.65 -5.77 -4.56
N PHE A 212 4.04 -6.91 -4.88
CA PHE A 212 4.42 -7.70 -6.06
C PHE A 212 4.06 -6.99 -7.37
N SER A 213 2.88 -6.37 -7.42
CA SER A 213 2.46 -5.54 -8.55
C SER A 213 3.33 -4.29 -8.71
N PHE A 214 3.73 -3.70 -7.59
CA PHE A 214 4.69 -2.61 -7.56
C PHE A 214 6.04 -3.03 -8.18
N LEU A 215 6.50 -4.26 -7.93
CA LEU A 215 7.73 -4.83 -8.51
C LEU A 215 7.56 -5.31 -9.97
N GLY A 216 6.37 -5.17 -10.55
CA GLY A 216 6.08 -5.60 -11.92
C GLY A 216 5.77 -7.09 -12.08
N LEU A 217 5.68 -7.84 -10.98
CA LEU A 217 5.32 -9.27 -10.96
C LEU A 217 3.80 -9.50 -10.92
N GLY A 218 3.04 -8.40 -10.81
CA GLY A 218 1.60 -8.41 -10.62
C GLY A 218 0.78 -8.37 -11.88
N VAL A 219 -0.16 -7.45 -11.86
CA VAL A 219 -1.17 -7.31 -12.89
C VAL A 219 -0.52 -6.81 -14.18
N LYS A 220 -1.00 -7.27 -15.34
CA LYS A 220 -0.49 -6.80 -16.65
C LYS A 220 -1.32 -5.62 -17.15
N PRO A 221 -0.70 -4.59 -17.78
CA PRO A 221 -1.45 -3.58 -18.52
C PRO A 221 -2.38 -4.22 -19.56
N PRO A 222 -3.58 -3.67 -19.84
CA PRO A 222 -4.08 -2.35 -19.42
C PRO A 222 -4.79 -2.33 -18.05
N THR A 223 -5.04 -3.49 -17.44
CA THR A 223 -5.84 -3.60 -16.22
C THR A 223 -5.27 -2.75 -15.07
N ALA A 224 -6.15 -1.99 -14.42
CA ALA A 224 -5.79 -1.08 -13.33
C ALA A 224 -5.70 -1.84 -12.01
N GLU A 225 -4.64 -1.58 -11.24
CA GLU A 225 -4.40 -2.15 -9.91
C GLU A 225 -3.58 -1.13 -9.12
N TRP A 226 -3.85 -0.96 -7.82
CA TRP A 226 -3.28 0.10 -7.00
C TRP A 226 -1.75 0.04 -6.89
N GLY A 227 -1.15 -1.13 -6.69
CA GLY A 227 0.31 -1.30 -6.65
C GLY A 227 1.01 -0.90 -7.96
N MET A 228 0.43 -1.26 -9.11
CA MET A 228 0.96 -0.85 -10.42
C MET A 228 0.78 0.65 -10.68
N MET A 229 -0.36 1.22 -10.26
CA MET A 229 -0.59 2.67 -10.35
C MET A 229 0.41 3.43 -9.50
N LEU A 230 0.72 2.94 -8.30
CA LEU A 230 1.76 3.51 -7.44
C LEU A 230 3.15 3.39 -8.06
N ASN A 231 3.48 2.28 -8.74
CA ASN A 231 4.73 2.15 -9.50
C ASN A 231 4.87 3.22 -10.60
N LYS A 232 3.79 3.48 -11.33
CA LYS A 232 3.76 4.52 -12.35
C LYS A 232 3.91 5.92 -11.75
N ALA A 233 3.20 6.21 -10.66
CA ALA A 233 3.28 7.49 -9.96
C ALA A 233 4.69 7.76 -9.40
N ARG A 234 5.37 6.74 -8.85
CA ARG A 234 6.74 6.88 -8.35
C ARG A 234 7.70 7.44 -9.41
N LYS A 235 7.59 6.98 -10.67
CA LYS A 235 8.50 7.40 -11.76
C LYS A 235 8.41 8.89 -12.07
N VAL A 236 7.29 9.51 -11.75
CA VAL A 236 6.99 10.92 -12.01
C VAL A 236 6.82 11.72 -10.73
N MET A 237 7.24 11.20 -9.58
CA MET A 237 7.02 11.82 -8.27
C MET A 237 7.57 13.25 -8.19
N PHE A 238 8.71 13.52 -8.82
CA PHE A 238 9.35 14.84 -8.80
C PHE A 238 8.77 15.83 -9.82
N THR A 239 8.10 15.34 -10.87
CA THR A 239 7.53 16.18 -11.94
C THR A 239 6.02 16.35 -11.80
N HIS A 240 5.34 15.33 -11.28
CA HIS A 240 3.89 15.24 -11.06
C HIS A 240 3.59 14.65 -9.67
N PRO A 241 3.93 15.36 -8.58
CA PRO A 241 3.70 14.90 -7.21
C PRO A 241 2.22 14.61 -6.90
N GLU A 242 1.30 15.26 -7.60
CA GLU A 242 -0.16 15.08 -7.50
C GLU A 242 -0.60 13.62 -7.73
N MET A 243 0.21 12.82 -8.44
CA MET A 243 -0.08 11.40 -8.65
C MET A 243 0.22 10.52 -7.45
N MET A 244 1.10 10.94 -6.53
CA MET A 244 1.42 10.17 -5.31
C MET A 244 0.59 10.60 -4.11
N MET A 245 0.28 11.90 -4.01
CA MET A 245 -0.44 12.45 -2.88
C MET A 245 -1.65 13.21 -3.41
N ASN A 246 -2.84 12.68 -3.17
CA ASN A 246 -4.06 13.46 -3.23
C ASN A 246 -4.16 14.37 -1.99
N TYR A 247 -3.18 15.25 -1.81
CA TYR A 247 -3.35 16.44 -1.01
C TYR A 247 -3.51 17.59 -1.99
N ARG A 248 -4.74 18.09 -2.06
CA ARG A 248 -5.05 19.34 -2.73
C ARG A 248 -4.34 20.47 -1.98
N TYR A 249 -3.08 20.71 -2.30
CA TYR A 249 -2.51 22.05 -2.19
C TYR A 249 -3.19 22.87 -3.28
N ARG A 250 -4.39 23.37 -2.95
CA ARG A 250 -4.96 24.50 -3.66
C ARG A 250 -4.34 25.74 -3.02
N ASP A 251 -3.03 25.88 -3.16
CA ASP A 251 -2.35 27.15 -3.06
C ASP A 251 -1.46 27.26 -4.29
N CYS A 252 -1.45 28.47 -4.81
CA CYS A 252 -0.62 28.91 -5.90
C CYS A 252 0.87 28.52 -5.73
N ASP A 253 1.57 28.66 -6.85
CA ASP A 253 3.02 28.83 -6.99
C ASP A 253 3.77 27.50 -7.16
N TYR A 254 4.53 27.26 -8.24
CA TYR A 254 5.59 28.13 -8.75
C TYR A 254 6.39 28.85 -7.64
N CYS A 255 6.47 28.26 -6.45
CA CYS A 255 7.43 28.65 -5.42
C CYS A 255 8.09 27.38 -4.92
N HIS A 256 9.33 27.19 -5.36
CA HIS A 256 10.26 26.25 -4.79
C HIS A 256 10.31 26.37 -3.26
N GLY A 257 10.21 25.21 -2.59
CA GLY A 257 11.04 24.90 -1.43
C GLY A 257 10.72 25.58 -0.10
N VAL A 258 10.46 24.72 0.90
CA VAL A 258 10.70 24.92 2.34
C VAL A 258 9.59 25.63 3.14
N GLN A 259 8.73 24.78 3.71
CA GLN A 259 8.39 24.70 5.13
C GLN A 259 8.07 25.97 5.97
N PHE A 260 6.82 25.95 6.48
CA PHE A 260 6.24 26.58 7.68
C PHE A 260 5.28 27.77 7.53
N PRO A 261 4.24 27.84 8.38
CA PRO A 261 3.05 28.65 8.17
C PRO A 261 3.20 30.03 8.82
N PHE A 262 2.73 31.08 8.17
CA PHE A 262 1.95 32.18 8.75
C PHE A 262 1.76 33.27 7.68
N ARG A 263 0.55 33.84 7.67
CA ARG A 263 0.17 35.09 7.00
C ARG A 263 0.02 35.04 5.47
N CYS A 264 -1.18 34.63 5.09
CA CYS A 264 -1.89 35.22 3.96
C CYS A 264 -2.02 36.74 4.22
N LEU A 265 -1.61 37.59 3.28
CA LEU A 265 -2.22 38.90 3.07
C LEU A 265 -1.77 39.45 1.70
N THR A 266 -2.78 39.82 0.92
CA THR A 266 -2.78 40.78 -0.21
C THR A 266 -2.60 40.24 -1.64
N SER A 267 -3.75 40.20 -2.32
CA SER A 267 -3.99 40.64 -3.71
C SER A 267 -3.16 40.00 -4.82
N CYS A 268 -3.73 38.97 -5.47
CA CYS A 268 -3.37 38.65 -6.84
C CYS A 268 -4.59 38.84 -7.75
N ASN A 269 -4.69 40.04 -8.31
CA ASN A 269 -5.57 40.38 -9.42
C ASN A 269 -4.69 40.40 -10.68
N ARG A 270 -4.74 39.38 -11.55
CA ARG A 270 -4.23 39.53 -12.92
C ARG A 270 -4.76 38.50 -13.92
N SER A 271 -5.52 39.07 -14.85
CA SER A 271 -5.59 38.79 -16.29
C SER A 271 -4.58 37.77 -16.83
N THR A 272 -5.14 36.75 -17.46
CA THR A 272 -4.58 35.94 -18.55
C THR A 272 -3.88 36.80 -19.60
N ASN A 273 -2.61 36.51 -19.89
CA ASN A 273 -1.93 36.59 -21.20
C ASN A 273 -0.42 36.79 -21.00
N ASP A 274 0.35 35.70 -20.96
CA ASP A 274 1.68 35.60 -21.59
C ASP A 274 2.29 34.21 -21.36
N TYR A 275 1.75 33.20 -22.05
CA TYR A 275 2.49 31.98 -22.34
C TYR A 275 2.80 32.02 -23.82
N GLN A 276 3.99 32.51 -24.18
CA GLN A 276 4.79 32.17 -25.39
C GLN A 276 5.90 33.21 -25.61
N ARG A 277 6.98 33.16 -24.82
CA ARG A 277 8.31 33.57 -25.31
C ARG A 277 9.39 32.61 -24.84
N LYS A 278 9.84 31.78 -25.77
CA LYS A 278 11.13 31.08 -25.78
C LYS A 278 12.23 32.02 -25.30
N MET A 279 12.85 31.72 -24.16
CA MET A 279 14.20 32.23 -23.86
C MET A 279 15.22 31.27 -24.48
N VAL A 280 15.65 31.61 -25.69
CA VAL A 280 16.97 31.24 -26.20
C VAL A 280 17.93 32.24 -25.56
N CYS A 281 18.71 31.81 -24.57
CA CYS A 281 19.73 32.65 -23.97
C CYS A 281 20.98 32.61 -24.87
N ASN A 282 21.36 33.77 -25.40
CA ASN A 282 22.54 33.98 -26.22
C ASN A 282 23.76 34.11 -25.29
N GLU A 283 24.73 33.18 -25.40
CA GLU A 283 25.82 32.94 -24.43
C GLU A 283 26.75 34.13 -24.17
N GLU A 284 26.77 35.16 -25.03
CA GLU A 284 27.71 36.28 -24.88
C GLU A 284 27.19 37.48 -24.05
N ARG A 285 25.87 37.59 -23.80
CA ARG A 285 25.30 38.71 -23.01
C ARG A 285 25.15 38.43 -21.52
N CYS A 286 25.34 37.19 -21.07
CA CYS A 286 25.22 36.81 -19.65
C CYS A 286 26.52 37.03 -18.84
N LYS A 287 27.43 37.89 -19.31
CA LYS A 287 28.76 38.12 -18.71
C LYS A 287 28.89 39.38 -17.86
N ILE A 288 27.78 40.05 -17.55
CA ILE A 288 27.76 41.18 -16.60
C ILE A 288 26.74 40.88 -15.50
N MET A 289 26.89 39.74 -14.83
CA MET A 289 26.21 39.49 -13.56
C MET A 289 27.04 40.12 -12.44
N LYS A 290 26.45 41.08 -11.72
CA LYS A 290 27.02 41.67 -10.50
C LYS A 290 27.32 40.54 -9.51
N THR A 291 28.60 40.36 -9.21
CA THR A 291 29.08 39.53 -8.09
C THR A 291 28.45 40.05 -6.81
N LEU A 292 27.77 39.17 -6.07
CA LEU A 292 27.06 39.55 -4.85
C LEU A 292 27.93 39.33 -3.62
N LEU A 293 28.72 38.25 -3.63
CA LEU A 293 29.69 37.93 -2.59
C LEU A 293 30.97 37.40 -3.24
N LYS A 294 32.12 37.98 -2.89
CA LYS A 294 33.45 37.47 -3.25
C LYS A 294 34.22 37.23 -1.96
N VAL A 295 34.61 35.98 -1.73
CA VAL A 295 35.40 35.58 -0.57
C VAL A 295 36.74 35.07 -1.08
N GLU A 296 37.82 35.67 -0.56
CA GLU A 296 39.20 35.31 -0.88
C GLU A 296 39.88 34.82 0.40
N GLN A 297 40.63 33.74 0.31
CA GLN A 297 41.44 33.13 1.36
C GLN A 297 40.63 32.80 2.62
N LEU A 298 39.48 32.13 2.45
CA LEU A 298 38.68 31.69 3.58
C LEU A 298 39.42 30.60 4.37
N THR A 299 39.73 30.90 5.63
CA THR A 299 40.32 29.96 6.58
C THR A 299 39.38 29.81 7.77
N ILE A 300 38.95 28.58 8.05
CA ILE A 300 38.06 28.26 9.19
C ILE A 300 38.84 27.38 10.15
N THR A 301 38.97 27.83 11.40
CA THR A 301 39.65 27.10 12.46
C THR A 301 38.64 26.56 13.47
N ASP A 302 38.86 25.34 13.94
CA ASP A 302 38.08 24.80 15.05
C ASP A 302 38.57 25.40 16.37
N SER A 303 37.66 26.05 17.11
CA SER A 303 37.97 26.68 18.39
C SER A 303 38.41 25.69 19.48
N TRP A 304 38.09 24.40 19.34
CA TRP A 304 38.37 23.38 20.35
C TRP A 304 39.69 22.66 20.16
N THR A 305 40.06 22.37 18.91
CA THR A 305 41.30 21.65 18.58
C THR A 305 42.40 22.55 18.02
N ASN A 306 42.07 23.82 17.75
CA ASN A 306 42.93 24.81 17.09
C ASN A 306 43.52 24.30 15.76
N THR A 307 42.79 23.40 15.10
CA THR A 307 43.13 22.86 13.78
C THR A 307 42.38 23.61 12.69
N ASN A 308 43.01 23.77 11.53
CA ASN A 308 42.41 24.44 10.39
C ASN A 308 41.53 23.43 9.64
N LEU A 309 40.22 23.65 9.64
CA LEU A 309 39.22 22.80 8.98
C LEU A 309 39.12 23.10 7.49
N VAL A 310 39.32 24.37 7.11
CA VAL A 310 39.30 24.85 5.73
C VAL A 310 40.41 25.86 5.59
N GLU A 311 41.24 25.76 4.55
CA GLU A 311 42.31 26.72 4.26
C GLU A 311 42.26 27.20 2.81
N ASN A 312 42.44 28.50 2.60
CA ASN A 312 42.72 29.11 1.31
C ASN A 312 41.69 28.84 0.20
N ILE A 313 40.40 28.78 0.54
CA ILE A 313 39.34 28.65 -0.46
C ILE A 313 38.91 30.02 -0.97
N ASN A 314 38.87 30.16 -2.30
CA ASN A 314 38.37 31.34 -3.00
C ASN A 314 37.08 30.99 -3.72
N PHE A 315 35.99 31.72 -3.47
CA PHE A 315 34.76 31.54 -4.24
C PHE A 315 33.97 32.84 -4.41
N THR A 316 33.16 32.85 -5.46
CA THR A 316 32.25 33.96 -5.81
C THR A 316 30.85 33.42 -5.93
N VAL A 317 29.87 34.16 -5.40
CA VAL A 317 28.44 33.83 -5.54
C VAL A 317 27.75 34.93 -6.34
N SER A 318 27.10 34.54 -7.43
CA SER A 318 26.32 35.43 -8.29
C SER A 318 24.84 35.42 -7.89
N HIS A 319 24.07 36.40 -8.36
CA HIS A 319 22.64 36.51 -8.02
C HIS A 319 21.85 35.29 -8.53
N GLY A 320 21.21 34.55 -7.62
CA GLY A 320 20.48 33.32 -7.94
C GLY A 320 21.29 32.01 -7.84
N GLU A 321 22.61 32.10 -7.60
CA GLU A 321 23.44 30.93 -7.31
C GLU A 321 23.40 30.61 -5.81
N THR A 322 23.29 29.32 -5.47
CA THR A 322 23.40 28.84 -4.09
C THR A 322 24.62 27.94 -3.99
N LEU A 323 25.56 28.29 -3.12
CA LEU A 323 26.78 27.52 -2.88
C LEU A 323 26.69 26.85 -1.51
N GLY A 324 26.86 25.52 -1.46
CA GLY A 324 26.89 24.75 -0.23
C GLY A 324 28.25 24.11 -0.02
N ILE A 325 28.84 24.25 1.17
CA ILE A 325 30.06 23.55 1.57
C ILE A 325 29.63 22.21 2.19
N ILE A 326 29.98 21.10 1.55
CA ILE A 326 29.70 19.75 2.04
C ILE A 326 31.00 19.18 2.59
N GLY A 327 31.07 18.97 3.90
CA GLY A 327 32.18 18.26 4.55
C GLY A 327 31.87 16.78 4.68
N GLU A 328 32.82 15.92 4.33
CA GLU A 328 32.74 14.50 4.68
C GLU A 328 33.19 14.30 6.14
N SER A 329 32.25 13.91 7.01
CA SER A 329 32.57 13.53 8.39
C SER A 329 33.21 12.14 8.40
N GLY A 330 34.54 12.09 8.33
CA GLY A 330 35.32 10.86 8.47
C GLY A 330 35.31 10.30 9.89
N ARG A 331 34.19 9.68 10.31
CA ARG A 331 34.13 8.71 11.40
C ARG A 331 33.04 7.67 11.11
N GLY A 332 33.45 6.49 10.65
CA GLY A 332 32.66 5.25 10.74
C GLY A 332 32.50 4.44 9.45
N ASN A 333 33.56 3.73 9.04
CA ASN A 333 33.54 2.30 8.68
C ASN A 333 34.91 1.89 8.12
N GLN A 334 35.73 1.27 8.97
CA GLN A 334 36.52 0.12 8.54
C GLN A 334 35.63 -1.11 8.62
#